data_AF-A0A6G1SJU0-F1
#
_entry.id   AF-A0A6G1SJU0-F1
#
_cell.length_a   1.000
_cell.length_b   1.000
_cell.length_c   1.000
_cell.angle_alpha   90.00
_cell.angle_beta   90.00
_cell.angle_gamma   90.00
#
_symmetry.space_group_name_H-M   'P 1'
#
loop_
_entity.id
_entity.type
_entity.pdbx_description
1 polymer ?
#
loop_
_entity_poly.entity_id
_entity_poly.type
_entity_poly.pdbx_seq_one_letter_code
_entity_poly.pdbx_strand_id
1 'polypeptide(L)'
;SSSSRLVNLHIINSLKRPQTTMKQKQQMQKFVVVNNNYMREQIHHQQAFTTIRGNNSQILLMIIISVFTVIITTLMPATHCDIICPKDLSQMYPCTCQNGTQGLLIKCQRVNLAVLSKSLLNVNELVEQVEIENSSISRVFGALFSDSASYSFHSTLRELDIRDSGVSSIDPNAFSSELLTNIQYLMLDRNRLKHVPTIELLNNMTNLKLLNLSGNAIGA
;
A
#
# COMPACT_ATOMS: atom_id res chain seq x y z
N SER A 1 36.17 -53.84 14.01
CA SER A 1 35.17 -54.77 13.45
C SER A 1 33.79 -54.23 13.78
N SER A 2 33.23 -53.37 12.95
CA SER A 2 32.36 -53.74 11.80
C SER A 2 30.94 -54.10 12.23
N SER A 3 29.99 -53.28 11.75
CA SER A 3 28.81 -53.72 10.99
C SER A 3 27.41 -53.52 11.61
N SER A 4 26.74 -52.49 11.08
CA SER A 4 25.47 -52.51 10.31
C SER A 4 24.31 -53.42 10.72
N ARG A 5 23.13 -52.79 10.92
CA ARG A 5 21.75 -53.20 10.51
C ARG A 5 20.94 -51.88 10.50
N LEU A 6 20.35 -51.30 9.45
CA LEU A 6 19.62 -51.73 8.25
C LEU A 6 18.29 -52.46 8.49
N VAL A 7 17.24 -51.79 7.99
CA VAL A 7 15.90 -52.25 7.51
C VAL A 7 14.81 -52.47 8.58
N ASN A 8 13.72 -51.68 8.59
CA ASN A 8 12.55 -51.93 7.73
C ASN A 8 11.46 -50.85 7.74
N LEU A 9 10.81 -50.76 6.59
CA LEU A 9 9.87 -49.75 6.11
C LEU A 9 8.60 -50.49 5.68
N HIS A 10 7.41 -50.17 6.23
CA HIS A 10 6.15 -50.40 5.50
C HIS A 10 4.91 -49.70 6.13
N ILE A 11 4.27 -48.86 5.28
CA ILE A 11 2.82 -48.66 5.07
C ILE A 11 2.04 -48.01 6.24
N ILE A 12 1.35 -46.87 6.09
CA ILE A 12 0.08 -46.69 5.37
C ILE A 12 -0.01 -45.30 4.71
N ASN A 13 -0.16 -45.29 3.38
CA ASN A 13 -0.87 -44.26 2.62
C ASN A 13 -2.35 -44.28 3.01
N SER A 14 -2.96 -43.15 3.35
CA SER A 14 -4.30 -42.73 2.86
C SER A 14 -4.87 -41.52 3.61
N LEU A 15 -5.59 -40.67 2.86
CA LEU A 15 -6.51 -39.58 3.25
C LEU A 15 -5.85 -38.20 3.45
N LYS A 16 -6.23 -37.13 2.75
CA LYS A 16 -7.14 -36.94 1.61
C LYS A 16 -6.86 -35.51 1.12
N ARG A 17 -6.40 -35.33 -0.13
CA ARG A 17 -6.32 -33.99 -0.75
C ARG A 17 -7.75 -33.44 -0.88
N PRO A 18 -7.99 -32.14 -0.61
CA PRO A 18 -9.30 -31.55 -0.83
C PRO A 18 -9.64 -31.59 -2.33
N GLN A 19 -10.72 -32.29 -2.66
CA GLN A 19 -11.31 -32.29 -3.98
C GLN A 19 -11.99 -30.94 -4.19
N THR A 20 -11.42 -30.11 -5.05
CA THR A 20 -12.13 -28.97 -5.64
C THR A 20 -13.24 -29.51 -6.53
N THR A 21 -14.48 -29.21 -6.15
CA THR A 21 -15.67 -29.70 -6.84
C THR A 21 -15.79 -29.04 -8.22
N MET A 22 -16.29 -29.79 -9.21
CA MET A 22 -16.46 -29.33 -10.60
C MET A 22 -17.37 -28.09 -10.77
N LYS A 23 -18.03 -27.62 -9.71
CA LYS A 23 -18.78 -26.35 -9.70
C LYS A 23 -17.90 -25.10 -9.58
N GLN A 24 -16.66 -25.21 -9.10
CA GLN A 24 -15.71 -24.07 -9.00
C GLN A 24 -14.92 -23.82 -10.30
N LYS A 25 -14.79 -24.81 -11.19
CA LYS A 25 -14.18 -24.60 -12.53
C LYS A 25 -15.09 -23.85 -13.51
N GLN A 26 -16.42 -23.90 -13.31
CA GLN A 26 -17.38 -23.16 -14.16
C GLN A 26 -17.58 -21.69 -13.75
N GLN A 27 -17.20 -21.29 -12.53
CA GLN A 27 -17.18 -19.88 -12.13
C GLN A 27 -15.93 -19.13 -12.62
N MET A 28 -14.82 -19.84 -12.87
CA MET A 28 -13.63 -19.26 -13.51
C MET A 28 -13.71 -19.16 -15.05
N GLN A 29 -14.75 -19.71 -15.68
CA GLN A 29 -15.02 -19.54 -17.12
C GLN A 29 -16.09 -18.48 -17.43
N LYS A 30 -16.69 -17.85 -16.41
CA LYS A 30 -17.66 -16.75 -16.58
C LYS A 30 -17.03 -15.34 -16.60
N PHE A 31 -15.71 -15.22 -16.48
CA PHE A 31 -14.99 -13.94 -16.56
C PHE A 31 -14.26 -13.70 -17.89
N VAL A 32 -14.47 -14.54 -18.91
CA VAL A 32 -13.79 -14.43 -20.22
C VAL A 32 -14.73 -13.97 -21.35
N VAL A 33 -16.00 -13.67 -21.09
CA VAL A 33 -16.92 -13.23 -22.16
C VAL A 33 -17.86 -12.13 -21.68
N VAL A 34 -17.34 -10.93 -21.42
CA VAL A 34 -18.07 -9.65 -21.58
C VAL A 34 -17.04 -8.52 -21.76
N ASN A 35 -16.59 -8.26 -23.00
CA ASN A 35 -16.48 -6.91 -23.56
C ASN A 35 -15.84 -6.96 -24.96
N ASN A 36 -16.64 -7.27 -25.98
CA ASN A 36 -16.22 -7.15 -27.39
C ASN A 36 -17.15 -6.23 -28.21
N ASN A 37 -17.98 -5.42 -27.55
CA ASN A 37 -18.97 -4.58 -28.23
C ASN A 37 -18.77 -3.06 -28.03
N TYR A 38 -17.68 -2.61 -27.39
CA TYR A 38 -17.41 -1.18 -27.22
C TYR A 38 -16.31 -0.63 -28.17
N MET A 39 -15.92 -1.38 -29.19
CA MET A 39 -14.91 -0.95 -30.18
C MET A 39 -15.39 -1.20 -31.62
N ARG A 40 -16.66 -0.90 -31.91
CA ARG A 40 -17.22 -1.03 -33.26
C ARG A 40 -18.21 0.06 -33.68
N GLU A 41 -18.15 1.23 -33.04
CA GLU A 41 -18.99 2.40 -33.39
C GLU A 41 -18.22 3.72 -33.57
N GLN A 42 -16.90 3.67 -33.75
CA GLN A 42 -16.06 4.88 -33.92
C GLN A 42 -15.45 5.02 -35.34
N ILE A 43 -15.97 4.33 -36.36
CA ILE A 43 -15.36 4.32 -37.72
C ILE A 43 -16.14 5.17 -38.75
N HIS A 44 -17.26 5.82 -38.41
CA HIS A 44 -18.09 6.51 -39.42
C HIS A 44 -18.20 8.04 -39.37
N HIS A 45 -17.52 8.76 -38.47
CA HIS A 45 -17.54 10.23 -38.52
C HIS A 45 -16.18 10.85 -38.23
N GLN A 46 -15.38 11.03 -39.29
CA GLN A 46 -14.70 12.29 -39.60
C GLN A 46 -13.84 12.13 -40.88
N GLN A 47 -14.49 12.26 -42.03
CA GLN A 47 -13.82 12.72 -43.24
C GLN A 47 -14.52 13.99 -43.71
N ALA A 48 -14.30 15.09 -42.97
CA ALA A 48 -14.45 16.42 -43.52
C ALA A 48 -13.08 16.83 -44.05
N PHE A 49 -12.78 16.44 -45.30
CA PHE A 49 -11.68 17.03 -46.06
C PHE A 49 -12.04 18.50 -46.31
N THR A 50 -11.51 19.40 -45.49
CA THR A 50 -11.47 20.82 -45.85
C THR A 50 -10.33 21.03 -46.84
N THR A 51 -10.67 21.27 -48.10
CA THR A 51 -9.73 21.72 -49.13
C THR A 51 -9.27 23.14 -48.79
N ILE A 52 -8.20 23.27 -47.99
CA ILE A 52 -7.64 24.58 -47.64
C ILE A 52 -6.74 25.03 -48.80
N ARG A 53 -7.24 25.97 -49.60
CA ARG A 53 -6.44 26.73 -50.56
C ARG A 53 -5.62 27.78 -49.80
N GLY A 54 -4.55 27.34 -49.14
CA GLY A 54 -3.64 28.19 -48.38
C GLY A 54 -2.24 28.19 -49.00
N ASN A 55 -1.56 29.34 -48.99
CA ASN A 55 -0.17 29.45 -49.43
C ASN A 55 0.72 28.43 -48.69
N ASN A 56 1.70 27.87 -49.38
CA ASN A 56 2.57 26.78 -48.90
C ASN A 56 3.21 27.04 -47.52
N SER A 57 3.39 28.31 -47.11
CA SER A 57 3.90 28.69 -45.78
C SER A 57 2.91 28.43 -44.63
N GLN A 58 1.61 28.59 -44.87
CA GLN A 58 0.57 28.41 -43.85
C GLN A 58 0.31 26.92 -43.57
N ILE A 59 0.40 26.09 -44.61
CA ILE A 59 0.26 24.63 -44.47
C ILE A 59 1.43 24.06 -43.66
N LEU A 60 2.65 24.54 -43.90
CA LEU A 60 3.83 24.12 -43.15
C LEU A 60 3.73 24.49 -41.66
N LEU A 61 3.24 25.69 -41.35
CA LEU A 61 3.06 26.14 -39.97
C LEU A 61 2.02 25.28 -39.22
N MET A 62 0.92 24.92 -39.88
CA MET A 62 -0.12 24.06 -39.32
C MET A 62 0.39 22.64 -39.03
N ILE A 63 1.25 22.09 -39.90
CA ILE A 63 1.89 20.79 -39.69
C ILE A 63 2.89 20.86 -38.53
N ILE A 64 3.68 21.93 -38.41
CA ILE A 64 4.63 22.10 -37.31
C ILE A 64 3.88 22.18 -35.97
N ILE A 65 2.79 22.95 -35.89
CA ILE A 65 1.98 23.09 -34.68
C ILE A 65 1.35 21.74 -34.29
N SER A 66 0.78 21.00 -35.24
CA SER A 66 0.17 19.70 -34.94
C SER A 66 1.20 18.69 -34.44
N VAL A 67 2.37 18.60 -35.09
CA VAL A 67 3.47 17.74 -34.64
C VAL A 67 3.97 18.16 -33.25
N PHE A 68 4.10 19.45 -32.97
CA PHE A 68 4.55 19.96 -31.66
C PHE A 68 3.52 19.65 -30.55
N THR A 69 2.22 19.77 -30.83
CA THR A 69 1.17 19.42 -29.84
C THR A 69 1.15 17.93 -29.52
N VAL A 70 1.30 17.06 -30.52
CA VAL A 70 1.39 15.59 -30.32
C VAL A 70 2.61 15.24 -29.47
N ILE A 71 3.77 15.82 -29.79
CA ILE A 71 5.01 15.63 -29.02
C ILE A 71 4.81 16.06 -27.56
N ILE A 72 4.26 17.25 -27.29
CA ILE A 72 3.98 17.72 -25.92
C ILE A 72 3.06 16.77 -25.15
N THR A 73 1.99 16.27 -25.76
CA THR A 73 1.07 15.33 -25.08
C THR A 73 1.71 13.97 -24.78
N THR A 74 2.68 13.52 -25.57
CA THR A 74 3.42 12.26 -25.33
C THR A 74 4.59 12.39 -24.34
N LEU A 75 5.02 13.62 -24.03
CA LEU A 75 6.11 13.92 -23.09
C LEU A 75 5.64 14.12 -21.65
N MET A 76 4.33 14.15 -21.42
CA MET A 76 3.76 14.19 -20.07
C MET A 76 3.17 12.82 -19.75
N PRO A 77 3.87 11.98 -18.96
CA PRO A 77 3.21 10.82 -18.38
C PRO A 77 2.04 11.36 -17.56
N ALA A 78 0.82 10.88 -17.86
CA ALA A 78 -0.33 11.10 -17.01
C ALA A 78 -0.08 10.38 -15.67
N THR A 79 0.66 11.00 -14.76
CA THR A 79 0.80 10.53 -13.39
C THR A 79 -0.34 11.09 -12.56
N HIS A 80 -1.55 10.63 -12.84
CA HIS A 80 -2.64 10.76 -11.90
C HIS A 80 -3.13 9.35 -11.58
N CYS A 81 -2.48 8.72 -10.61
CA CYS A 81 -3.15 7.69 -9.86
C CYS A 81 -4.22 8.41 -9.05
N ASP A 82 -5.49 8.23 -9.42
CA ASP A 82 -6.64 8.59 -8.60
C ASP A 82 -6.64 7.69 -7.36
N ILE A 83 -5.71 7.93 -6.43
CA ILE A 83 -5.69 7.31 -5.11
C ILE A 83 -6.78 8.02 -4.33
N ILE A 84 -7.97 7.44 -4.34
CA ILE A 84 -9.16 8.03 -3.75
C ILE A 84 -9.56 7.21 -2.53
N CYS A 85 -9.77 7.89 -1.41
CA CYS A 85 -10.34 7.27 -0.23
C CYS A 85 -11.63 6.50 -0.54
N PRO A 86 -11.82 5.31 0.04
CA PRO A 86 -13.04 4.53 -0.16
C PRO A 86 -14.29 5.35 0.18
N LYS A 87 -15.30 5.30 -0.70
CA LYS A 87 -16.58 6.01 -0.48
C LYS A 87 -17.35 5.45 0.73
N ASP A 88 -17.15 4.17 1.04
CA ASP A 88 -17.70 3.54 2.23
C ASP A 88 -16.62 3.44 3.32
N LEU A 89 -16.65 4.38 4.26
CA LEU A 89 -15.73 4.46 5.39
C LEU A 89 -16.21 3.65 6.61
N SER A 90 -17.34 2.94 6.52
CA SER A 90 -17.93 2.20 7.65
C SER A 90 -16.97 1.15 8.23
N GLN A 91 -16.10 0.59 7.38
CA GLN A 91 -15.12 -0.42 7.76
C GLN A 91 -13.87 0.17 8.42
N MET A 92 -13.59 1.46 8.20
CA MET A 92 -12.41 2.15 8.76
C MET A 92 -12.74 2.89 10.05
N TYR A 93 -14.03 3.06 10.40
CA TYR A 93 -14.44 3.76 11.62
C TYR A 93 -13.74 3.20 12.88
N PRO A 94 -13.19 4.05 13.78
CA PRO A 94 -13.33 5.51 13.85
C PRO A 94 -12.21 6.30 13.14
N CYS A 95 -11.44 5.67 12.26
CA CYS A 95 -10.42 6.36 11.47
C CYS A 95 -11.05 7.14 10.30
N THR A 96 -10.40 8.24 9.92
CA THR A 96 -10.71 9.04 8.73
C THR A 96 -9.65 8.83 7.66
N CYS A 97 -10.04 8.91 6.40
CA CYS A 97 -9.14 8.84 5.25
C CYS A 97 -9.19 10.15 4.46
N GLN A 98 -8.04 10.62 4.01
CA GLN A 98 -7.91 11.73 3.06
C GLN A 98 -6.95 11.36 1.93
N ASN A 99 -7.11 12.00 0.76
CA ASN A 99 -6.16 11.84 -0.34
C ASN A 99 -4.93 12.70 -0.05
N GLY A 100 -3.76 12.06 0.02
CA GLY A 100 -2.47 12.72 0.11
C GLY A 100 -1.87 13.01 -1.27
N THR A 101 -0.59 13.35 -1.28
CA THR A 101 0.13 13.67 -2.52
C THR A 101 0.74 12.42 -3.17
N GLN A 102 1.04 11.40 -2.37
CA GLN A 102 1.67 10.16 -2.79
C GLN A 102 0.90 8.90 -2.36
N GLY A 103 -0.21 9.07 -1.64
CA GLY A 103 -1.02 7.98 -1.13
C GLY A 103 -2.14 8.47 -0.22
N LEU A 104 -2.80 7.56 0.46
CA LEU A 104 -3.82 7.86 1.46
C LEU A 104 -3.18 8.36 2.77
N LEU A 105 -3.81 9.36 3.37
CA LEU A 105 -3.54 9.83 4.72
C LEU A 105 -4.62 9.28 5.63
N ILE A 106 -4.24 8.42 6.57
CA ILE A 106 -5.18 7.78 7.49
C ILE A 106 -4.94 8.35 8.88
N LYS A 107 -5.99 8.93 9.48
CA LYS A 107 -5.93 9.48 10.84
C LYS A 107 -6.89 8.74 11.76
N CYS A 108 -6.39 8.26 12.88
CA CYS A 108 -7.14 7.55 13.90
C CYS A 108 -6.98 8.26 15.25
N GLN A 109 -8.08 8.45 15.98
CA GLN A 109 -8.07 9.08 17.29
C GLN A 109 -8.86 8.26 18.30
N ARG A 110 -8.40 8.23 19.56
CA ARG A 110 -9.07 7.51 20.66
C ARG A 110 -9.31 6.04 20.37
N VAL A 111 -8.37 5.41 19.65
CA VAL A 111 -8.43 3.98 19.32
C VAL A 111 -7.51 3.18 20.24
N ASN A 112 -7.71 1.86 20.25
CA ASN A 112 -6.73 0.91 20.75
C ASN A 112 -6.21 0.08 19.57
N LEU A 113 -5.19 -0.74 19.83
CA LEU A 113 -4.52 -1.53 18.80
C LEU A 113 -5.48 -2.51 18.08
N ALA A 114 -6.48 -3.06 18.78
CA ALA A 114 -7.43 -4.01 18.19
C ALA A 114 -8.37 -3.33 17.20
N VAL A 115 -8.89 -2.15 17.54
CA VAL A 115 -9.73 -1.36 16.62
C VAL A 115 -8.90 -0.92 15.41
N LEU A 116 -7.69 -0.39 15.65
CA LEU A 116 -6.77 0.04 14.60
C LEU A 116 -6.42 -1.10 13.63
N SER A 117 -6.10 -2.27 14.17
CA SER A 117 -5.86 -3.51 13.40
C SER A 117 -7.04 -3.84 12.48
N LYS A 118 -8.27 -3.79 13.00
CA LYS A 118 -9.46 -4.05 12.19
C LYS A 118 -9.68 -2.98 11.11
N SER A 119 -9.51 -1.70 11.46
CA SER A 119 -9.71 -0.58 10.54
C SER A 119 -8.71 -0.55 9.38
N LEU A 120 -7.50 -1.09 9.57
CA LEU A 120 -6.43 -1.07 8.57
C LEU A 120 -6.27 -2.38 7.79
N LEU A 121 -6.96 -3.46 8.17
CA LEU A 121 -6.80 -4.79 7.58
C LEU A 121 -7.09 -4.83 6.07
N ASN A 122 -8.05 -4.04 5.60
CA ASN A 122 -8.51 -4.05 4.20
C ASN A 122 -8.03 -2.84 3.39
N VAL A 123 -7.02 -2.12 3.89
CA VAL A 123 -6.48 -0.95 3.18
C VAL A 123 -5.50 -1.42 2.11
N ASN A 124 -6.03 -1.66 0.92
CA ASN A 124 -5.30 -2.18 -0.24
C ASN A 124 -4.66 -1.09 -1.13
N GLU A 125 -4.96 0.17 -0.86
CA GLU A 125 -4.43 1.31 -1.60
C GLU A 125 -3.05 1.72 -1.08
N LEU A 126 -2.34 2.55 -1.86
CA LEU A 126 -1.08 3.16 -1.43
C LEU A 126 -1.33 4.04 -0.21
N VAL A 127 -0.78 3.70 0.95
CA VAL A 127 -0.90 4.52 2.17
C VAL A 127 0.37 5.32 2.33
N GLU A 128 0.26 6.64 2.30
CA GLU A 128 1.39 7.53 2.49
C GLU A 128 1.68 7.71 3.99
N GLN A 129 0.63 7.91 4.79
CA GLN A 129 0.74 8.26 6.20
C GLN A 129 -0.33 7.59 7.05
N VAL A 130 0.07 7.12 8.23
CA VAL A 130 -0.83 6.71 9.31
C VAL A 130 -0.53 7.56 10.53
N GLU A 131 -1.51 8.36 10.93
CA GLU A 131 -1.49 9.18 12.15
C GLU A 131 -2.39 8.56 13.22
N ILE A 132 -1.82 8.27 14.38
CA ILE A 132 -2.48 7.72 15.55
C ILE A 132 -2.25 8.68 16.70
N GLU A 133 -3.32 9.35 17.12
CA GLU A 133 -3.25 10.41 18.11
C GLU A 133 -4.22 10.13 19.27
N ASN A 134 -3.85 10.53 20.49
CA ASN A 134 -4.71 10.42 21.67
C ASN A 134 -5.32 9.02 21.82
N SER A 135 -4.50 7.99 21.63
CA SER A 135 -4.91 6.59 21.56
C SER A 135 -4.29 5.80 22.73
N SER A 136 -4.86 4.64 23.08
CA SER A 136 -4.37 3.86 24.22
C SER A 136 -3.44 2.73 23.75
N ILE A 137 -2.23 3.11 23.30
CA ILE A 137 -1.23 2.16 22.77
C ILE A 137 0.00 2.20 23.67
N SER A 138 0.01 1.38 24.71
CA SER A 138 1.12 1.34 25.68
C SER A 138 2.40 0.71 25.12
N ARG A 139 2.28 -0.13 24.09
CA ARG A 139 3.38 -0.83 23.42
C ARG A 139 3.10 -0.90 21.92
N VAL A 140 4.13 -0.70 21.11
CA VAL A 140 4.07 -0.96 19.66
C VAL A 140 4.49 -2.42 19.43
N PHE A 141 3.54 -3.27 19.03
CA PHE A 141 3.75 -4.70 18.80
C PHE A 141 2.63 -5.30 17.95
N GLY A 142 2.82 -6.56 17.55
CA GLY A 142 1.77 -7.40 16.99
C GLY A 142 1.55 -7.22 15.50
N ALA A 143 0.61 -8.01 14.98
CA ALA A 143 0.41 -8.24 13.55
C ALA A 143 0.20 -6.95 12.74
N LEU A 144 -0.44 -5.92 13.32
CA LEU A 144 -0.65 -4.65 12.63
C LEU A 144 0.64 -4.06 12.05
N PHE A 145 1.76 -4.20 12.76
CA PHE A 145 3.05 -3.65 12.36
C PHE A 145 4.03 -4.75 11.88
N SER A 146 3.84 -6.01 12.28
CA SER A 146 4.78 -7.09 11.96
C SER A 146 4.35 -8.02 10.82
N ASP A 147 3.06 -8.09 10.49
CA ASP A 147 2.51 -9.04 9.50
C ASP A 147 2.22 -8.36 8.15
N SER A 148 3.24 -8.23 7.30
CA SER A 148 3.10 -7.63 5.97
C SER A 148 2.20 -8.45 5.02
N ALA A 149 1.94 -9.72 5.31
CA ALA A 149 1.04 -10.55 4.51
C ALA A 149 -0.43 -10.18 4.76
N SER A 150 -0.77 -9.78 5.98
CA SER A 150 -2.13 -9.33 6.34
C SER A 150 -2.37 -7.84 6.08
N TYR A 151 -1.32 -7.01 6.11
CA TYR A 151 -1.44 -5.55 6.01
C TYR A 151 -0.64 -4.99 4.82
N SER A 152 -1.30 -4.80 3.68
CA SER A 152 -0.70 -4.34 2.42
C SER A 152 -0.01 -2.96 2.51
N PHE A 153 -0.46 -2.10 3.43
CA PHE A 153 0.09 -0.75 3.58
C PHE A 153 1.58 -0.74 3.97
N HIS A 154 2.13 -1.85 4.49
CA HIS A 154 3.53 -1.93 4.93
C HIS A 154 4.54 -1.61 3.83
N SER A 155 4.20 -1.93 2.58
CA SER A 155 5.08 -1.71 1.42
C SER A 155 5.06 -0.26 0.90
N THR A 156 4.18 0.58 1.43
CA THR A 156 3.93 1.94 0.91
C THR A 156 4.03 3.02 1.97
N LEU A 157 3.89 2.66 3.25
CA LEU A 157 3.88 3.60 4.36
C LEU A 157 5.21 4.36 4.47
N ARG A 158 5.14 5.68 4.30
CA ARG A 158 6.29 6.58 4.40
C ARG A 158 6.36 7.28 5.75
N GLU A 159 5.21 7.56 6.35
CA GLU A 159 5.13 8.24 7.64
C GLU A 159 4.26 7.45 8.62
N LEU A 160 4.87 7.05 9.73
CA LEU A 160 4.15 6.50 10.87
C LEU A 160 4.23 7.51 12.01
N ASP A 161 3.08 8.02 12.39
CA ASP A 161 2.94 8.96 13.49
C ASP A 161 2.09 8.36 14.61
N ILE A 162 2.71 8.16 15.76
CA ILE A 162 2.06 7.69 16.98
C ILE A 162 2.38 8.71 18.07
N ARG A 163 1.57 9.77 18.17
CA ARG A 163 1.74 10.88 19.12
C ARG A 163 0.73 10.81 20.25
N ASP A 164 1.12 11.30 21.43
CA ASP A 164 0.21 11.43 22.59
C ASP A 164 -0.62 10.17 22.87
N SER A 165 -0.01 8.98 22.78
CA SER A 165 -0.71 7.70 22.83
C SER A 165 -0.23 6.77 23.95
N GLY A 166 0.59 7.30 24.86
CA GLY A 166 1.06 6.59 26.04
C GLY A 166 2.07 5.47 25.75
N VAL A 167 2.70 5.46 24.57
CA VAL A 167 3.68 4.43 24.19
C VAL A 167 4.83 4.44 25.16
N SER A 168 5.09 3.31 25.81
CA SER A 168 6.15 3.16 26.83
C SER A 168 7.26 2.22 26.40
N SER A 169 7.00 1.37 25.41
CA SER A 169 7.97 0.44 24.83
C SER A 169 7.64 0.11 23.38
N ILE A 170 8.65 -0.28 22.62
CA ILE A 170 8.54 -0.78 21.25
C ILE A 170 9.13 -2.18 21.26
N ASP A 171 8.40 -3.14 20.71
CA ASP A 171 8.91 -4.50 20.58
C ASP A 171 10.12 -4.54 19.62
N PRO A 172 11.20 -5.29 19.91
CA PRO A 172 12.34 -5.42 19.00
C PRO A 172 11.93 -5.87 17.58
N ASN A 173 10.86 -6.68 17.48
CA ASN A 173 10.31 -7.17 16.23
C ASN A 173 8.95 -6.53 15.92
N ALA A 174 8.73 -5.30 16.38
CA ALA A 174 7.47 -4.60 16.17
C ALA A 174 7.14 -4.40 14.69
N PHE A 175 8.15 -4.16 13.86
CA PHE A 175 7.98 -3.78 12.46
C PHE A 175 8.44 -4.89 11.51
N SER A 176 7.67 -5.10 10.44
CA SER A 176 8.07 -5.93 9.30
C SER A 176 9.28 -5.35 8.58
N SER A 177 9.99 -6.17 7.81
CA SER A 177 11.10 -5.74 6.96
C SER A 177 10.69 -4.62 5.98
N GLU A 178 9.47 -4.68 5.47
CA GLU A 178 8.90 -3.74 4.52
C GLU A 178 8.64 -2.39 5.19
N LEU A 179 8.09 -2.36 6.40
CA LEU A 179 7.95 -1.10 7.15
C LEU A 179 9.31 -0.49 7.48
N LEU A 180 10.26 -1.30 7.97
CA LEU A 180 11.61 -0.83 8.28
C LEU A 180 12.28 -0.19 7.06
N THR A 181 12.11 -0.79 5.89
CA THR A 181 12.73 -0.27 4.66
C THR A 181 11.94 0.85 3.98
N ASN A 182 10.65 1.08 4.28
CA ASN A 182 9.86 2.14 3.64
C ASN A 182 9.67 3.40 4.48
N ILE A 183 9.63 3.30 5.82
CA ILE A 183 9.39 4.44 6.70
C ILE A 183 10.51 5.48 6.54
N GLN A 184 10.11 6.72 6.26
CA GLN A 184 10.98 7.89 6.15
C GLN A 184 10.83 8.80 7.37
N TYR A 185 9.64 8.85 7.96
CA TYR A 185 9.31 9.69 9.10
C TYR A 185 8.66 8.83 10.18
N LEU A 186 9.33 8.73 11.33
CA LEU A 186 8.81 8.04 12.50
C LEU A 186 8.61 9.04 13.64
N MET A 187 7.36 9.35 13.92
CA MET A 187 6.97 10.32 14.94
C MET A 187 6.44 9.57 16.15
N LEU A 188 7.14 9.68 17.27
CA LEU A 188 6.83 9.02 18.53
C LEU A 188 6.81 10.03 19.68
N ASP A 189 6.61 11.30 19.38
CA ASP A 189 6.65 12.39 20.35
C ASP A 189 5.45 12.40 21.30
N ARG A 190 5.64 13.03 22.47
CA ARG A 190 4.66 13.12 23.56
C ARG A 190 4.16 11.75 24.03
N ASN A 191 5.07 10.78 24.13
CA ASN A 191 4.78 9.46 24.69
C ASN A 191 5.49 9.26 26.03
N ARG A 192 5.66 8.01 26.46
CA ARG A 192 6.23 7.61 27.76
C ARG A 192 7.46 6.72 27.61
N LEU A 193 8.16 6.80 26.47
CA LEU A 193 9.37 6.03 26.22
C LEU A 193 10.45 6.45 27.22
N LYS A 194 11.08 5.45 27.85
CA LYS A 194 12.22 5.66 28.77
C LYS A 194 13.58 5.46 28.09
N HIS A 195 13.56 4.78 26.96
CA HIS A 195 14.74 4.45 26.17
C HIS A 195 14.46 4.78 24.71
N VAL A 196 15.52 5.13 23.98
CA VAL A 196 15.47 5.19 22.52
C VAL A 196 15.15 3.80 21.95
N PRO A 197 14.56 3.70 20.76
CA PRO A 197 14.44 2.43 20.04
C PRO A 197 15.80 1.73 19.91
N THR A 198 15.82 0.40 19.88
CA THR A 198 17.08 -0.37 19.88
C THR A 198 17.90 -0.08 18.63
N ILE A 199 19.23 -0.16 18.75
CA ILE A 199 20.14 0.08 17.63
C ILE A 199 19.90 -0.92 16.49
N GLU A 200 19.53 -2.15 16.80
CA GLU A 200 19.17 -3.18 15.82
C GLU A 200 17.97 -2.76 14.98
N LEU A 201 16.92 -2.23 15.62
CA LEU A 201 15.73 -1.73 14.94
C LEU A 201 16.06 -0.50 14.07
N LEU A 202 16.83 0.45 14.61
CA LEU A 202 17.22 1.66 13.88
C LEU A 202 18.16 1.37 12.69
N ASN A 203 19.07 0.41 12.81
CA ASN A 203 19.98 0.02 11.73
C ASN A 203 19.23 -0.57 10.52
N ASN A 204 18.06 -1.17 10.75
CA ASN A 204 17.23 -1.72 9.68
C ASN A 204 16.31 -0.66 9.03
N MET A 205 16.19 0.54 9.63
CA MET A 205 15.40 1.63 9.10
C MET A 205 16.16 2.42 8.01
N THR A 206 16.42 1.78 6.88
CA THR A 206 17.37 2.26 5.86
C THR A 206 16.97 3.55 5.14
N ASN A 207 15.69 3.91 5.14
CA ASN A 207 15.16 5.12 4.51
C ASN A 207 14.74 6.21 5.50
N LEU A 208 15.01 6.03 6.80
CA LEU A 208 14.61 6.97 7.84
C LEU A 208 15.34 8.31 7.68
N LYS A 209 14.56 9.37 7.53
CA LYS A 209 15.03 10.76 7.42
C LYS A 209 14.86 11.52 8.72
N LEU A 210 13.81 11.20 9.48
CA LEU A 210 13.49 11.89 10.72
C LEU A 210 12.88 10.91 11.73
N LEU A 211 13.43 10.96 12.94
CA LEU A 211 12.91 10.30 14.13
C LEU A 211 12.59 11.35 15.19
N ASN A 212 11.31 11.53 15.52
CA ASN A 212 10.91 12.45 16.58
C ASN A 212 10.60 11.70 17.87
N LEU A 213 11.39 11.95 18.92
CA LEU A 213 11.22 11.39 20.26
C LEU A 213 10.95 12.47 21.32
N SER A 214 10.69 13.71 20.92
CA SER A 214 10.46 14.83 21.84
C SER A 214 9.29 14.56 22.81
N GLY A 215 9.35 15.11 24.02
CA GLY A 215 8.28 14.93 25.01
C GLY A 215 8.13 13.49 25.55
N ASN A 216 9.18 12.66 25.44
CA ASN A 216 9.29 11.38 26.15
C ASN A 216 10.16 11.52 27.42
N ALA A 217 10.21 10.47 28.23
CA ALA A 217 11.00 10.41 29.47
C ALA A 217 12.35 9.69 29.26
N ILE A 218 13.04 9.97 28.15
CA ILE A 218 14.26 9.26 27.77
C ILE A 218 15.42 9.68 28.69
N GLY A 219 16.00 8.72 29.41
CA GLY A 219 17.12 8.95 30.31
C GLY A 219 16.77 9.66 31.63
N ALA A 220 15.47 9.82 31.92
CA ALA A 220 14.96 10.36 33.18
C ALA A 220 14.80 9.29 34.28
#